data_AF-A0A846NCM5-F1
#
_entry.id   AF-A0A846NCM5-F1
#
_cell.length_a   1.000
_cell.length_b   1.000
_cell.length_c   1.000
_cell.angle_alpha   90.00
_cell.angle_beta   90.00
_cell.angle_gamma   90.00
#
_symmetry.space_group_name_H-M   'P 1'
#
loop_
_entity.id
_entity.type
_entity.pdbx_description
1 polymer ?
#
loop_
_entity_poly.entity_id
_entity_poly.type
_entity_poly.pdbx_seq_one_letter_code
_entity_poly.pdbx_strand_id
1 'polypeptide(L)'
;MKLPMGKVPAETLQKAVLGHLGVGSEDVVLGPSLGEDGAVVRVGDKVLVSAMDPITGAVERIGWLAVNINANDVATFGVRPS
;
A
#
# COMPACT_ATOMS: atom_id res chain seq x y z
N MET A 1 21.64 -9.69 8.56
CA MET A 1 21.06 -10.39 7.38
C MET A 1 21.49 -9.61 6.14
N LYS A 2 22.03 -10.25 5.10
CA LYS A 2 22.40 -9.56 3.85
C LYS A 2 21.26 -9.76 2.85
N LEU A 3 20.59 -8.67 2.46
CA LEU A 3 19.51 -8.71 1.47
C LEU A 3 20.08 -8.61 0.05
N PRO A 4 19.45 -9.25 -0.95
CA PRO A 4 19.82 -9.07 -2.35
C PRO A 4 19.52 -7.63 -2.80
N MET A 5 20.16 -7.21 -3.90
CA MET A 5 19.85 -5.93 -4.54
C MET A 5 18.44 -5.95 -5.13
N GLY A 6 17.74 -4.81 -5.07
CA GLY A 6 16.38 -4.66 -5.60
C GLY A 6 15.31 -4.79 -4.53
N LYS A 7 14.16 -5.39 -4.88
CA LYS A 7 13.03 -5.55 -3.96
C LYS A 7 13.37 -6.51 -2.83
N VAL A 8 12.83 -6.23 -1.65
CA VAL A 8 12.92 -7.14 -0.50
C VAL A 8 12.24 -8.47 -0.85
N PRO A 9 12.84 -9.63 -0.52
CA PRO A 9 12.20 -10.92 -0.76
C PRO A 9 10.85 -11.04 -0.04
N ALA A 10 9.88 -11.66 -0.70
CA ALA A 10 8.52 -11.82 -0.14
C ALA A 10 8.52 -12.51 1.23
N GLU A 11 9.35 -13.54 1.42
CA GLU A 11 9.49 -14.24 2.71
C GLU A 11 9.98 -13.32 3.83
N THR A 12 10.86 -12.37 3.50
CA THR A 12 11.36 -11.40 4.48
C THR A 12 10.24 -10.43 4.87
N LEU A 13 9.47 -9.92 3.90
CA LEU A 13 8.31 -9.07 4.18
C LEU A 13 7.26 -9.81 5.03
N GLN A 14 7.00 -11.09 4.72
CA GLN A 14 6.08 -11.92 5.47
C GLN A 14 6.49 -12.07 6.94
N LYS A 15 7.76 -12.43 7.18
CA LYS A 15 8.29 -12.68 8.53
C LYS A 15 8.46 -11.39 9.33
N ALA A 16 8.86 -10.29 8.70
CA ALA A 16 9.17 -9.06 9.40
C ALA A 16 7.93 -8.19 9.64
N VAL A 17 7.00 -8.13 8.68
CA VAL A 17 5.88 -7.17 8.70
C VAL A 17 4.53 -7.88 8.74
N LEU A 18 4.21 -8.71 7.74
CA LEU A 18 2.85 -9.27 7.60
C LEU A 18 2.47 -10.26 8.72
N GLY A 19 3.45 -10.81 9.45
CA GLY A 19 3.22 -11.60 10.66
C GLY A 19 2.92 -10.77 11.92
N HIS A 20 3.02 -9.44 11.87
CA HIS A 20 2.95 -8.54 13.04
C HIS A 20 1.92 -7.42 12.86
N LEU A 21 0.79 -7.70 12.21
CA LEU A 21 -0.25 -6.71 11.89
C LEU A 21 -1.17 -6.34 13.07
N GLY A 22 -1.01 -7.01 14.21
CA GLY A 22 -1.80 -6.75 15.42
C GLY A 22 -3.18 -7.42 15.36
N VAL A 23 -4.20 -6.72 15.85
CA VAL A 23 -5.56 -7.25 15.98
C VAL A 23 -6.30 -7.10 14.64
N GLY A 24 -6.87 -8.21 14.16
CA GLY A 24 -7.72 -8.19 12.97
C GLY A 24 -9.04 -7.44 13.21
N SER A 25 -9.62 -6.91 12.13
CA SER A 25 -10.93 -6.26 12.15
C SER A 25 -11.75 -6.73 10.96
N GLU A 26 -13.04 -7.00 11.18
CA GLU A 26 -14.00 -7.36 10.11
C GLU A 26 -14.26 -6.19 9.15
N ASP A 27 -13.94 -4.97 9.57
CA ASP A 27 -14.03 -3.79 8.70
C ASP A 27 -12.89 -3.74 7.67
N VAL A 28 -11.79 -4.48 7.87
CA VAL A 28 -10.70 -4.56 6.89
C VAL A 28 -11.06 -5.64 5.86
N VAL A 29 -11.59 -5.20 4.72
CA VAL A 29 -11.98 -6.09 3.61
C VAL A 29 -10.75 -6.60 2.86
N LEU A 30 -9.78 -5.72 2.64
CA LEU A 30 -8.46 -6.06 2.11
C LEU A 30 -7.40 -5.37 2.96
N GLY A 31 -6.62 -6.16 3.68
CA GLY A 31 -5.50 -5.70 4.49
C GLY A 31 -4.16 -5.85 3.75
N PRO A 32 -3.03 -5.60 4.45
CA PRO A 32 -1.70 -5.76 3.87
C PRO A 32 -1.45 -7.21 3.40
N SER A 33 -1.17 -7.38 2.11
CA SER A 33 -0.77 -8.67 1.53
C SER A 33 0.19 -8.50 0.35
N LEU A 34 0.85 -9.61 -0.02
CA LEU A 34 1.81 -9.60 -1.12
C LEU A 34 1.11 -9.37 -2.47
N GLY A 35 1.49 -8.30 -3.16
CA GLY A 35 1.00 -8.01 -4.51
C GLY A 35 -0.21 -7.09 -4.59
N GLU A 36 -0.66 -6.55 -3.45
CA GLU A 36 -1.72 -5.54 -3.41
C GLU A 36 -1.14 -4.12 -3.44
N ASP A 37 -1.81 -3.21 -4.15
CA ASP A 37 -1.41 -1.79 -4.28
C ASP A 37 -2.04 -0.88 -3.21
N GLY A 38 -2.85 -1.43 -2.31
CA GLY A 38 -3.57 -0.63 -1.31
C GLY A 38 -4.40 -1.47 -0.34
N ALA A 39 -5.22 -0.80 0.46
CA ALA A 39 -6.13 -1.40 1.42
C ALA A 39 -7.57 -1.00 1.14
N VAL A 40 -8.51 -1.89 1.46
CA VAL A 40 -9.95 -1.65 1.36
C VAL A 40 -10.57 -1.82 2.74
N VAL A 41 -11.20 -0.76 3.25
CA VAL A 41 -11.78 -0.72 4.59
C VAL A 41 -13.24 -0.30 4.52
N ARG A 42 -14.13 -1.01 5.22
CA ARG A 42 -15.53 -0.64 5.38
C ARG A 42 -15.66 0.55 6.31
N VAL A 43 -16.44 1.54 5.89
CA VAL A 43 -16.78 2.73 6.68
C VAL A 43 -18.28 2.97 6.55
N GLY A 44 -19.04 2.49 7.55
CA GLY A 44 -20.50 2.51 7.50
C GLY A 44 -21.04 1.68 6.33
N ASP A 45 -21.80 2.32 5.45
CA ASP A 45 -22.37 1.74 4.24
C ASP A 45 -21.45 1.82 3.01
N LYS A 46 -20.25 2.37 3.16
CA LYS A 46 -19.27 2.57 2.08
C LYS A 46 -17.99 1.77 2.30
N VAL A 47 -17.15 1.78 1.28
CA VAL A 47 -15.76 1.32 1.34
C VAL A 47 -14.81 2.48 1.05
N LEU A 48 -13.71 2.53 1.78
CA LEU A 48 -12.58 3.41 1.56
C LEU A 48 -11.45 2.60 0.95
N VAL A 49 -10.92 3.07 -0.17
CA VAL A 49 -9.67 2.58 -0.75
C VAL A 49 -8.57 3.55 -0.37
N SER A 50 -7.46 3.05 0.16
CA SER A 50 -6.31 3.85 0.54
C SER A 50 -5.02 3.21 0.05
N ALA A 51 -4.13 4.00 -0.54
CA ALA A 51 -2.78 3.61 -0.89
C ALA A 51 -1.77 4.53 -0.20
N MET A 52 -0.53 4.06 -0.02
CA MET A 52 0.56 4.84 0.54
C MET A 52 1.88 4.39 -0.05
N ASP A 53 2.56 5.32 -0.72
CA ASP A 53 3.82 5.05 -1.39
C ASP A 53 4.82 6.21 -1.16
N PRO A 54 5.97 5.95 -0.51
CA PRO A 54 6.96 6.98 -0.25
C PRO A 54 7.79 7.30 -1.50
N ILE A 55 7.88 8.59 -1.83
CA ILE A 55 8.71 9.04 -2.95
C ILE A 55 10.12 9.37 -2.46
N THR A 56 11.11 8.64 -2.97
CA THR A 56 12.54 8.86 -2.70
C THR A 56 13.29 9.08 -4.01
N GLY A 57 14.38 9.85 -3.97
CA GLY A 57 15.25 10.06 -5.14
C GLY A 57 14.68 10.95 -6.24
N ALA A 58 13.56 11.64 -6.00
CA ALA A 58 13.03 12.62 -6.95
C ALA A 58 13.97 13.84 -7.04
N VAL A 59 14.55 14.07 -8.23
CA VAL A 59 15.40 15.25 -8.50
C VAL A 59 14.56 16.50 -8.76
N GLU A 60 13.36 16.32 -9.30
CA GLU A 60 12.38 17.38 -9.56
C GLU A 60 10.95 16.87 -9.33
N ARG A 61 9.99 17.79 -9.20
CA ARG A 61 8.54 17.49 -9.16
C ARG A 61 8.09 16.53 -8.06
N ILE A 62 8.78 16.49 -6.92
CA ILE A 62 8.43 15.60 -5.79
C ILE A 62 6.96 15.70 -5.38
N GLY A 63 6.38 16.90 -5.34
CA GLY A 63 4.95 17.07 -5.03
C GLY A 63 4.01 16.46 -6.07
N TRP A 64 4.33 16.59 -7.36
CA TRP A 64 3.53 15.98 -8.43
C TRP A 64 3.62 14.46 -8.37
N LEU A 65 4.81 13.90 -8.16
CA LEU A 65 5.03 12.47 -8.03
C LEU A 65 4.31 11.90 -6.79
N ALA A 66 4.42 12.57 -5.64
CA ALA A 66 3.77 12.14 -4.41
C ALA A 66 2.25 12.03 -4.58
N VAL A 67 1.63 12.97 -5.29
CA VAL A 67 0.19 12.93 -5.56
C VAL A 67 -0.15 11.86 -6.59
N ASN A 68 0.50 11.87 -7.76
CA ASN A 68 0.07 11.04 -8.89
C ASN A 68 0.40 9.56 -8.72
N ILE A 69 1.50 9.20 -8.03
CA ILE A 69 1.83 7.79 -7.79
C ILE A 69 0.80 7.16 -6.85
N ASN A 70 0.54 7.79 -5.69
CA ASN A 70 -0.50 7.31 -4.77
C ASN A 70 -1.90 7.29 -5.42
N ALA A 71 -2.22 8.28 -6.26
CA ALA A 71 -3.49 8.31 -6.99
C ALA A 71 -3.60 7.15 -8.01
N ASN A 72 -2.50 6.77 -8.67
CA ASN A 72 -2.50 5.63 -9.59
C ASN A 72 -2.82 4.33 -8.88
N ASP A 73 -2.24 4.10 -7.70
CA ASP A 73 -2.51 2.90 -6.90
C ASP A 73 -3.98 2.81 -6.50
N VAL A 74 -4.59 3.92 -6.06
CA VAL A 74 -6.03 3.96 -5.81
C VAL A 74 -6.84 3.66 -7.08
N ALA A 75 -6.39 4.14 -8.24
CA ALA A 75 -7.06 3.89 -9.51
C ALA A 75 -6.98 2.42 -9.98
N THR A 76 -6.01 1.62 -9.52
CA THR A 76 -5.94 0.18 -9.88
C THR A 76 -7.09 -0.63 -9.29
N PHE A 77 -7.74 -0.12 -8.24
CA PHE A 77 -8.98 -0.66 -7.66
C PHE A 77 -10.24 -0.28 -8.45
N GLY A 78 -10.11 0.41 -9.58
CA GLY A 78 -11.23 0.83 -10.43
C GLY A 78 -12.06 1.98 -9.85
N VAL A 79 -11.52 2.70 -8.86
CA VAL A 79 -12.17 3.85 -8.23
C VAL A 79 -11.45 5.14 -8.59
N ARG A 80 -12.19 6.26 -8.61
CA ARG A 80 -11.61 7.58 -8.86
C ARG A 80 -10.90 8.09 -7.60
N PRO A 81 -9.61 8.46 -7.66
CA PRO A 81 -8.94 9.16 -6.55
C PRO A 81 -9.61 10.52 -6.29
N SER A 82 -9.83 10.85 -5.03
CA SER A 82 -10.61 12.02 -4.58
C SER A 82 -9.98 12.74 -3.40
#